data_AF-A0A0L0DTE0-F1
#
_entry.id   AF-A0A0L0DTE0-F1
#
_cell.length_a   1.000
_cell.length_b   1.000
_cell.length_c   1.000
_cell.angle_alpha   90.00
_cell.angle_beta   90.00
_cell.angle_gamma   90.00
#
_symmetry.space_group_name_H-M   'P 1'
#
loop_
_entity.id
_entity.type
_entity.pdbx_description
1 polymer ?
#
loop_
_entity_poly.entity_id
_entity_poly.type
_entity_poly.pdbx_seq_one_letter_code
_entity_poly.pdbx_strand_id
1 'polypeptide(L)'
;MSSLTFKQDEFKIVYIPADQSQALEEWTVAIPPGKKIECLTNRLKEHFQAATPSASAEEKEAQREAIRQQLQEKMPGGATVPSELVDHFALMSTVDTVPLLVNKAAHDYIGVFLYVDDQGVIKNLPLNERASLVAMAAGNPLRVMGDAFLGMIYDNDDDFERLDFTLDTLKNGEWRAKAKADNEAKAAKAAASGGQVANSGATPGSARSRCAQGFLAACTNEGKLRCARCKNILYCSKECQRADWKRHKASCTK
;
A
#
# COMPACT_ATOMS: atom_id res chain seq x y z
N MET A 1 -7.63 -34.65 16.03
CA MET A 1 -6.63 -33.56 16.00
C MET A 1 -5.68 -33.87 14.86
N SER A 2 -5.99 -33.41 13.65
CA SER A 2 -5.13 -33.67 12.49
C SER A 2 -4.04 -32.61 12.51
N SER A 3 -2.81 -33.03 12.81
CA SER A 3 -1.62 -32.20 12.69
C SER A 3 -1.49 -31.78 11.22
N LEU A 4 -1.70 -30.50 10.94
CA LEU A 4 -1.43 -29.93 9.64
C LEU A 4 0.10 -29.75 9.55
N THR A 5 0.79 -30.73 8.98
CA THR A 5 2.20 -30.58 8.60
C THR A 5 2.29 -29.73 7.34
N PHE A 6 2.57 -28.45 7.50
CA PHE A 6 2.88 -27.54 6.40
C PHE A 6 4.38 -27.61 6.08
N LYS A 7 4.77 -28.53 5.19
CA LYS A 7 6.08 -28.44 4.52
C LYS A 7 5.90 -27.68 3.22
N GLN A 8 5.99 -26.34 3.31
CA GLN A 8 6.09 -25.47 2.14
C GLN A 8 7.49 -24.87 2.13
N ASP A 9 8.29 -25.22 1.11
CA ASP A 9 9.62 -24.65 0.87
C ASP A 9 9.53 -23.40 -0.04
N GLU A 10 8.35 -23.09 -0.55
CA GLU A 10 8.05 -21.92 -1.36
C GLU A 10 6.57 -21.54 -1.27
N PHE A 11 6.20 -20.32 -1.67
CA PHE A 11 4.81 -19.85 -1.74
C PHE A 11 4.63 -18.84 -2.87
N LYS A 12 3.38 -18.63 -3.27
CA LYS A 12 3.03 -17.66 -4.33
C LYS A 12 2.56 -16.33 -3.77
N ILE A 13 2.94 -15.26 -4.46
CA ILE A 13 2.42 -13.90 -4.29
C ILE A 13 1.98 -13.34 -5.65
N VAL A 14 1.16 -12.29 -5.63
CA VAL A 14 0.84 -11.55 -6.87
C VAL A 14 1.64 -10.26 -6.92
N TYR A 15 2.37 -10.06 -8.01
CA TYR A 15 3.01 -8.82 -8.38
C TYR A 15 2.06 -7.95 -9.22
N ILE A 16 1.96 -6.68 -8.85
CA ILE A 16 1.17 -5.66 -9.54
C ILE A 16 2.13 -4.54 -9.99
N PRO A 17 2.66 -4.59 -11.22
CA PRO A 17 3.51 -3.54 -11.74
C PRO A 17 2.78 -2.19 -11.78
N ALA A 18 3.49 -1.10 -11.51
CA ALA A 18 2.97 0.26 -11.67
C ALA A 18 2.75 0.61 -13.15
N ASP A 19 3.58 0.07 -14.03
CA ASP A 19 3.43 0.18 -15.48
C ASP A 19 2.21 -0.61 -15.95
N GLN A 20 1.20 0.10 -16.44
CA GLN A 20 -0.06 -0.50 -16.90
C GLN A 20 0.09 -1.35 -18.16
N SER A 21 1.18 -1.18 -18.91
CA SER A 21 1.47 -2.01 -20.08
C SER A 21 1.91 -3.43 -19.71
N GLN A 22 2.45 -3.60 -18.48
CA GLN A 22 2.88 -4.89 -17.96
C GLN A 22 1.72 -5.64 -17.32
N ALA A 23 1.62 -6.95 -17.54
CA ALA A 23 0.58 -7.78 -16.94
C ALA A 23 0.83 -7.99 -15.43
N LEU A 24 -0.21 -8.41 -14.69
CA LEU A 24 -0.02 -8.90 -13.33
C LEU A 24 0.64 -10.27 -13.40
N GLU A 25 1.52 -10.57 -12.44
CA GLU A 25 2.28 -11.82 -12.43
C GLU A 25 2.13 -12.56 -11.10
N GLU A 26 2.27 -13.89 -11.14
CA GLU A 26 2.48 -14.69 -9.94
C GLU A 26 3.96 -14.91 -9.75
N TRP A 27 4.47 -14.55 -8.58
CA TRP A 27 5.85 -14.81 -8.20
C TRP A 27 5.91 -15.95 -7.21
N THR A 28 6.80 -16.90 -7.47
CA THR A 28 7.13 -17.96 -6.52
C THR A 28 8.30 -17.50 -5.66
N VAL A 29 8.13 -17.58 -4.34
CA VAL A 29 9.10 -17.12 -3.33
C VAL A 29 9.55 -18.31 -2.51
N ALA A 30 10.85 -18.63 -2.55
CA ALA A 30 11.43 -19.66 -1.72
C ALA A 30 11.44 -19.26 -0.23
N ILE A 31 11.33 -20.26 0.65
CA ILE A 31 11.44 -20.14 2.10
C ILE A 31 12.75 -20.80 2.53
N PRO A 32 13.82 -20.02 2.75
CA PRO A 32 15.05 -20.57 3.32
C PRO A 32 14.80 -21.08 4.76
N PRO A 33 15.55 -22.10 5.23
CA PRO A 33 15.41 -22.63 6.57
C PRO A 33 15.48 -21.52 7.65
N GLY A 34 14.46 -21.44 8.49
CA GLY A 34 14.36 -20.45 9.57
C GLY A 34 14.10 -19.00 9.12
N LYS A 35 13.88 -18.75 7.82
CA LYS A 35 13.66 -17.40 7.26
C LYS A 35 12.22 -17.16 6.77
N LYS A 36 11.27 -18.01 7.18
CA LYS A 36 9.86 -17.98 6.74
C LYS A 36 9.19 -16.60 6.88
N ILE A 37 9.51 -15.86 7.95
CA ILE A 37 8.93 -14.53 8.21
C ILE A 37 9.54 -13.47 7.28
N GLU A 38 10.88 -13.33 7.29
CA GLU A 38 11.61 -12.24 6.62
C GLU A 38 11.89 -12.46 5.12
N CYS A 39 11.74 -13.69 4.61
CA CYS A 39 12.08 -14.03 3.22
C CYS A 39 11.39 -13.13 2.19
N LEU A 40 10.10 -12.82 2.40
CA LEU A 40 9.36 -11.94 1.50
C LEU A 40 9.87 -10.51 1.58
N THR A 41 9.96 -9.94 2.79
CA THR A 41 10.32 -8.53 2.97
C THR A 41 11.73 -8.25 2.48
N ASN A 42 12.66 -9.21 2.62
CA ASN A 42 14.02 -9.06 2.09
C ASN A 42 14.02 -9.01 0.56
N ARG A 43 13.32 -9.95 -0.10
CA ARG A 43 13.20 -9.97 -1.57
C ARG A 43 12.54 -8.71 -2.11
N LEU A 44 11.45 -8.25 -1.48
CA LEU A 44 10.74 -7.05 -1.93
C LEU A 44 11.57 -5.78 -1.69
N LYS A 45 12.37 -5.74 -0.63
CA LYS A 45 13.31 -4.64 -0.40
C LYS A 45 14.32 -4.51 -1.53
N GLU A 46 14.91 -5.62 -1.98
CA GLU A 46 15.82 -5.62 -3.13
C GLU A 46 15.14 -5.12 -4.40
N HIS A 47 13.89 -5.56 -4.65
CA HIS A 47 13.09 -5.08 -5.78
C HIS A 47 12.87 -3.56 -5.75
N PHE A 48 12.42 -3.02 -4.61
CA PHE A 48 12.14 -1.59 -4.48
C PHE A 48 13.41 -0.72 -4.49
N GLN A 49 14.55 -1.26 -4.08
CA GLN A 49 15.84 -0.59 -4.25
C GLN A 49 16.23 -0.52 -5.72
N ALA A 50 16.09 -1.61 -6.47
CA ALA A 50 16.40 -1.67 -7.90
C ALA A 50 15.44 -0.81 -8.76
N ALA A 51 14.18 -0.67 -8.34
CA ALA A 51 13.18 0.15 -9.02
C ALA A 51 13.33 1.67 -8.80
N THR A 52 14.30 2.09 -7.98
CA THR A 52 14.60 3.51 -7.79
C THR A 52 15.08 4.09 -9.13
N PRO A 53 14.40 5.08 -9.72
CA PRO A 53 14.86 5.72 -10.95
C PRO A 53 16.33 6.14 -10.79
N SER A 54 17.10 6.13 -11.88
CA SER A 54 18.41 6.77 -11.89
C SER A 54 18.22 8.28 -11.66
N ALA A 55 18.10 8.68 -10.41
CA ALA A 55 18.11 10.07 -10.00
C ALA A 55 19.38 10.71 -10.57
N SER A 56 19.22 11.92 -11.12
CA SER A 56 20.34 12.74 -11.56
C SER A 56 21.32 12.96 -10.40
N ALA A 57 22.56 13.31 -10.71
CA ALA A 57 23.55 13.58 -9.67
C ALA A 57 23.08 14.68 -8.70
N GLU A 58 22.37 15.69 -9.20
CA GLU A 58 21.77 16.76 -8.39
C GLU A 58 20.66 16.25 -7.46
N GLU A 59 19.75 15.40 -7.95
CA GLU A 59 18.68 14.82 -7.11
C GLU A 59 19.23 13.91 -6.01
N LYS A 60 20.25 13.11 -6.33
CA LYS A 60 20.95 12.26 -5.35
C LYS A 60 21.62 13.12 -4.28
N GLU A 61 22.30 14.19 -4.67
CA GLU A 61 22.97 15.06 -3.70
C GLU A 61 21.97 15.85 -2.85
N ALA A 62 20.89 16.37 -3.44
CA ALA A 62 19.82 17.03 -2.69
C ALA A 62 19.15 16.08 -1.68
N GLN A 63 18.93 14.81 -2.06
CA GLN A 63 18.41 13.80 -1.15
C GLN A 63 19.39 13.50 -0.01
N ARG A 64 20.70 13.39 -0.31
CA ARG A 64 21.75 13.18 0.70
C ARG A 64 21.86 14.36 1.66
N GLU A 65 21.76 15.59 1.17
CA GLU A 65 21.76 16.78 2.01
C GLU A 65 20.54 16.84 2.92
N ALA A 66 19.34 16.52 2.42
CA ALA A 66 18.12 16.49 3.23
C ALA A 66 18.20 15.42 4.34
N ILE A 67 18.71 14.23 4.02
CA ILE A 67 18.93 13.15 5.00
C ILE A 67 19.98 13.58 6.03
N ARG A 68 21.08 14.20 5.57
CA ARG A 68 22.14 14.70 6.44
C ARG A 68 21.61 15.73 7.44
N GLN A 69 20.80 16.69 6.99
CA GLN A 69 20.19 17.69 7.87
C GLN A 69 19.27 17.04 8.92
N GLN A 70 18.40 16.11 8.51
CA GLN A 70 17.53 15.40 9.47
C GLN A 70 18.30 14.60 10.51
N LEU A 71 19.38 13.92 10.11
CA LEU A 71 20.23 13.16 11.03
C LEU A 71 20.96 14.11 11.99
N GLN A 72 21.41 15.26 11.50
CA GLN A 72 22.14 16.24 12.29
C GLN A 72 21.25 16.90 13.35
N GLU A 73 19.96 17.14 13.07
CA GLU A 73 18.98 17.63 14.07
C GLU A 73 18.73 16.62 15.20
N LYS A 74 18.83 15.32 14.91
CA LYS A 74 18.61 14.25 15.90
C LYS A 74 19.86 13.86 16.67
N MET A 75 21.05 14.32 16.24
CA MET A 75 22.30 14.02 16.91
C MET A 75 22.59 15.02 18.04
N PRO A 76 22.82 14.55 19.28
CA PRO A 76 23.21 15.43 20.37
C PRO A 76 24.60 16.03 20.11
N GLY A 77 24.75 17.33 20.36
CA GLY A 77 26.05 18.01 20.38
C GLY A 77 26.54 18.56 19.04
N GLY A 78 25.70 18.63 17.99
CA GLY A 78 26.07 19.30 16.73
C GLY A 78 27.17 18.60 15.91
N ALA A 79 27.41 17.31 16.18
CA ALA A 79 28.38 16.52 15.45
C ALA A 79 28.03 16.43 13.95
N THR A 80 29.06 16.40 13.10
CA THR A 80 28.89 16.22 11.66
C THR A 80 28.46 14.77 11.37
N VAL A 81 27.50 14.59 10.47
CA VAL A 81 27.01 13.25 10.08
C VAL A 81 27.92 12.68 8.98
N PRO A 82 28.64 11.57 9.23
CA PRO A 82 29.44 10.87 8.22
C PRO A 82 28.65 10.54 6.96
N SER A 83 29.25 10.68 5.78
CA SER A 83 28.60 10.36 4.50
C SER A 83 28.10 8.92 4.44
N GLU A 84 28.82 7.98 5.04
CA GLU A 84 28.45 6.56 5.09
C GLU A 84 27.12 6.34 5.84
N LEU A 85 26.88 7.10 6.91
CA LEU A 85 25.58 7.08 7.60
C LEU A 85 24.49 7.66 6.72
N VAL A 86 24.75 8.76 6.01
CA VAL A 86 23.79 9.36 5.07
C VAL A 86 23.42 8.36 3.98
N ASP A 87 24.41 7.69 3.38
CA ASP A 87 24.20 6.69 2.34
C ASP A 87 23.45 5.47 2.88
N HIS A 88 23.74 5.05 4.11
CA HIS A 88 22.99 3.98 4.79
C HIS A 88 21.52 4.34 4.99
N PHE A 89 21.24 5.56 5.46
CA PHE A 89 19.86 6.04 5.63
C PHE A 89 19.14 6.28 4.29
N ALA A 90 19.85 6.71 3.25
CA ALA A 90 19.30 6.83 1.90
C ALA A 90 18.91 5.48 1.31
N LEU A 91 19.64 4.42 1.67
CA LEU A 91 19.39 3.04 1.25
C LEU A 91 18.42 2.27 2.16
N MET A 92 18.05 2.85 3.31
CA MET A 92 16.99 2.32 4.18
C MET A 92 15.60 2.59 3.58
N SER A 93 15.33 2.09 2.38
CA SER A 93 13.94 1.82 1.98
C SER A 93 13.46 0.60 2.73
N THR A 94 12.26 0.67 3.27
CA THR A 94 11.60 -0.45 3.93
C THR A 94 10.40 -0.91 3.11
N VAL A 95 9.99 -2.14 3.34
CA VAL A 95 8.75 -2.64 2.77
C VAL A 95 7.64 -2.23 3.73
N ASP A 96 6.80 -1.28 3.33
CA ASP A 96 5.60 -0.99 4.09
C ASP A 96 4.58 -2.12 3.85
N THR A 97 3.98 -2.59 4.95
CA THR A 97 3.09 -3.76 4.96
C THR A 97 1.71 -3.32 5.42
N VAL A 98 0.79 -3.21 4.47
CA VAL A 98 -0.57 -2.74 4.69
C VAL A 98 -1.51 -3.93 4.85
N PRO A 99 -2.09 -4.17 6.03
CA PRO A 99 -3.10 -5.21 6.20
C PRO A 99 -4.38 -4.83 5.42
N LEU A 100 -4.76 -5.66 4.47
CA LEU A 100 -6.06 -5.56 3.78
C LEU A 100 -7.10 -6.44 4.48
N LEU A 101 -6.74 -7.68 4.83
CA LEU A 101 -7.52 -8.56 5.70
C LEU A 101 -6.68 -8.89 6.93
N VAL A 102 -7.22 -8.62 8.12
CA VAL A 102 -6.56 -8.95 9.39
C VAL A 102 -6.77 -10.43 9.71
N ASN A 103 -5.69 -11.13 10.05
CA ASN A 103 -5.70 -12.50 10.57
C ASN A 103 -6.37 -12.53 11.95
N LYS A 104 -7.60 -13.01 12.02
CA LYS A 104 -8.34 -13.20 13.28
C LYS A 104 -9.16 -14.48 13.20
N ALA A 105 -9.61 -14.99 14.36
CA ALA A 105 -10.41 -16.22 14.43
C ALA A 105 -11.62 -16.24 13.48
N ALA A 106 -12.28 -15.09 13.28
CA ALA A 106 -13.43 -14.97 12.38
C ALA A 106 -13.10 -15.18 10.88
N HIS A 107 -11.81 -15.12 10.52
CA HIS A 107 -11.28 -15.35 9.18
C HIS A 107 -10.29 -16.51 9.16
N ASP A 108 -10.46 -17.47 10.06
CA ASP A 108 -9.60 -18.66 10.16
C ASP A 108 -8.12 -18.31 10.33
N TYR A 109 -7.82 -17.18 10.98
CA TYR A 109 -6.47 -16.63 11.15
C TYR A 109 -5.75 -16.34 9.83
N ILE A 110 -6.49 -16.19 8.73
CA ILE A 110 -5.97 -15.80 7.43
C ILE A 110 -5.86 -14.29 7.33
N GLY A 111 -4.68 -13.81 6.97
CA GLY A 111 -4.43 -12.40 6.67
C GLY A 111 -3.98 -12.19 5.23
N VAL A 112 -4.41 -11.08 4.63
CA VAL A 112 -4.00 -10.65 3.28
C VAL A 112 -3.36 -9.28 3.40
N PHE A 113 -2.15 -9.15 2.88
CA PHE A 113 -1.29 -7.98 3.06
C PHE A 113 -0.85 -7.45 1.70
N LEU A 114 -0.89 -6.12 1.58
CA LEU A 114 -0.33 -5.38 0.46
C LEU A 114 1.04 -4.83 0.88
N TYR A 115 2.07 -5.18 0.12
CA TYR A 115 3.44 -4.74 0.33
C TYR A 115 3.78 -3.67 -0.70
N VAL A 116 4.25 -2.52 -0.24
CA VAL A 116 4.57 -1.35 -1.07
C VAL A 116 5.91 -0.73 -0.65
N ASP A 117 6.48 0.07 -1.53
CA ASP A 117 7.66 0.89 -1.23
C ASP A 117 7.25 2.04 -0.29
N ASP A 118 7.82 2.08 0.91
CA ASP A 118 7.56 3.15 1.90
C ASP A 118 7.99 4.54 1.40
N GLN A 119 8.92 4.57 0.45
CA GLN A 119 9.44 5.77 -0.17
C GLN A 119 8.84 6.02 -1.56
N GLY A 120 7.80 5.31 -2.00
CA GLY A 120 7.26 5.46 -3.36
C GLY A 120 6.86 6.89 -3.72
N VAL A 121 6.40 7.69 -2.74
CA VAL A 121 6.14 9.13 -2.91
C VAL A 121 7.43 9.94 -3.04
N ILE A 122 8.41 9.68 -2.17
CA ILE A 122 9.70 10.40 -2.14
C ILE A 122 10.49 10.12 -3.43
N LYS A 123 10.47 8.88 -3.90
CA LYS A 123 11.07 8.43 -5.16
C LYS A 123 10.30 8.89 -6.40
N ASN A 124 9.20 9.64 -6.23
CA ASN A 124 8.32 10.11 -7.31
C ASN A 124 7.88 8.97 -8.26
N LEU A 125 7.58 7.79 -7.71
CA LEU A 125 7.15 6.64 -8.49
C LEU A 125 5.75 6.88 -9.08
N PRO A 126 5.43 6.31 -10.25
CA PRO A 126 4.11 6.47 -10.86
C PRO A 126 3.00 5.90 -9.99
N LEU A 127 1.79 6.47 -10.09
CA LEU A 127 0.60 5.93 -9.42
C LEU A 127 0.29 4.53 -9.97
N ASN A 128 0.24 3.55 -9.08
CA ASN A 128 -0.23 2.20 -9.40
C ASN A 128 -1.74 2.13 -9.20
N GLU A 129 -2.47 2.47 -10.25
CA GLU A 129 -3.94 2.49 -10.23
C GLU A 129 -4.52 1.10 -9.92
N ARG A 130 -3.90 0.03 -10.44
CA ARG A 130 -4.35 -1.34 -10.22
C ARG A 130 -4.24 -1.74 -8.75
N ALA A 131 -3.10 -1.51 -8.12
CA ALA A 131 -2.91 -1.80 -6.70
C ALA A 131 -3.81 -0.92 -5.81
N SER A 132 -3.94 0.36 -6.15
CA SER A 132 -4.82 1.30 -5.44
C SER A 132 -6.30 0.86 -5.49
N LEU A 133 -6.76 0.36 -6.65
CA LEU A 133 -8.11 -0.17 -6.81
C LEU A 133 -8.31 -1.47 -6.02
N VAL A 134 -7.30 -2.33 -5.91
CA VAL A 134 -7.38 -3.53 -5.06
C VAL A 134 -7.55 -3.15 -3.59
N ALA A 135 -6.75 -2.21 -3.08
CA ALA A 135 -6.88 -1.73 -1.71
C ALA A 135 -8.26 -1.08 -1.46
N MET A 136 -8.73 -0.25 -2.40
CA MET A 136 -10.06 0.35 -2.35
C MET A 136 -11.17 -0.71 -2.32
N ALA A 137 -11.06 -1.75 -3.16
CA ALA A 137 -12.04 -2.84 -3.20
C ALA A 137 -12.07 -3.63 -1.87
N ALA A 138 -10.96 -3.67 -1.14
CA ALA A 138 -10.86 -4.22 0.21
C ALA A 138 -11.35 -3.26 1.31
N GLY A 139 -11.94 -2.11 0.98
CA GLY A 139 -12.40 -1.11 1.96
C GLY A 139 -11.27 -0.29 2.59
N ASN A 140 -10.05 -0.36 2.05
CA ASN A 140 -8.88 0.37 2.53
C ASN A 140 -8.40 1.35 1.45
N PRO A 141 -8.99 2.55 1.33
CA PRO A 141 -8.66 3.50 0.28
C PRO A 141 -7.25 4.07 0.44
N LEU A 142 -6.29 3.44 -0.24
CA LEU A 142 -4.87 3.78 -0.26
C LEU A 142 -4.43 4.18 -1.67
N ARG A 143 -3.58 5.21 -1.78
CA ARG A 143 -2.87 5.53 -3.02
C ARG A 143 -1.52 4.83 -3.01
N VAL A 144 -1.34 3.89 -3.92
CA VAL A 144 -0.11 3.11 -4.04
C VAL A 144 0.79 3.75 -5.09
N MET A 145 2.01 4.08 -4.70
CA MET A 145 3.02 4.67 -5.59
C MET A 145 4.07 3.61 -5.90
N GLY A 146 4.32 3.37 -7.19
CA GLY A 146 5.22 2.32 -7.65
C GLY A 146 4.62 0.92 -7.55
N ASP A 147 5.52 -0.05 -7.68
CA ASP A 147 5.17 -1.46 -7.70
C ASP A 147 4.55 -1.93 -6.37
N ALA A 148 3.72 -2.96 -6.45
CA ALA A 148 3.06 -3.51 -5.27
C ALA A 148 2.94 -5.03 -5.34
N PHE A 149 2.87 -5.66 -4.17
CA PHE A 149 2.77 -7.11 -4.05
C PHE A 149 1.66 -7.49 -3.07
N LEU A 150 0.95 -8.57 -3.35
CA LEU A 150 -0.04 -9.14 -2.44
C LEU A 150 0.43 -10.50 -1.95
N GLY A 151 0.44 -10.66 -0.63
CA GLY A 151 0.74 -11.94 0.02
C GLY A 151 -0.36 -12.32 1.00
N MET A 152 -0.38 -13.61 1.34
CA MET A 152 -1.31 -14.19 2.29
C MET A 152 -0.55 -15.01 3.33
N ILE A 153 -1.04 -14.96 4.57
CA ILE A 153 -0.48 -15.72 5.68
C ILE A 153 -1.61 -16.37 6.46
N TYR A 154 -1.26 -17.43 7.17
CA TYR A 154 -1.96 -17.90 8.36
C TYR A 154 -1.12 -17.53 9.58
N ASP A 155 -1.73 -16.91 10.57
CA ASP A 155 -1.05 -16.55 11.83
C ASP A 155 -2.07 -16.47 12.96
N ASN A 156 -1.98 -17.45 13.87
CA ASN A 156 -2.85 -17.61 15.04
C ASN A 156 -2.13 -17.29 16.38
N ASP A 157 -1.00 -16.56 16.33
CA ASP A 157 -0.05 -16.29 17.41
C ASP A 157 0.89 -17.45 17.80
N ASP A 158 0.46 -18.71 17.65
CA ASP A 158 1.26 -19.91 17.97
C ASP A 158 1.99 -20.48 16.73
N ASP A 159 1.32 -20.43 15.57
CA ASP A 159 1.71 -20.99 14.29
C ASP A 159 1.70 -19.91 13.21
N PHE A 160 2.76 -19.86 12.40
CA PHE A 160 2.89 -18.93 11.27
C PHE A 160 3.19 -19.67 9.97
N GLU A 161 2.36 -19.44 8.96
CA GLU A 161 2.53 -20.01 7.62
C GLU A 161 2.35 -18.98 6.51
N ARG A 162 3.21 -19.07 5.49
CA ARG A 162 3.03 -18.36 4.22
C ARG A 162 2.10 -19.18 3.35
N LEU A 163 1.07 -18.56 2.80
CA LEU A 163 0.08 -19.22 1.94
C LEU A 163 0.15 -18.66 0.52
N ASP A 164 -0.29 -19.48 -0.44
CA ASP A 164 -0.35 -19.07 -1.83
C ASP A 164 -1.42 -18.00 -2.06
N PHE A 165 -0.97 -16.81 -2.45
CA PHE A 165 -1.83 -15.79 -3.01
C PHE A 165 -1.61 -15.72 -4.53
N THR A 166 -2.57 -16.23 -5.28
CA THR A 166 -2.50 -16.38 -6.74
C THR A 166 -3.35 -15.33 -7.47
N LEU A 167 -3.23 -15.25 -8.80
CA LEU A 167 -4.12 -14.41 -9.60
C LEU A 167 -5.57 -14.87 -9.53
N ASP A 168 -5.81 -16.16 -9.31
CA ASP A 168 -7.16 -16.68 -9.06
C ASP A 168 -7.68 -16.18 -7.70
N THR A 169 -6.87 -16.25 -6.63
CA THR A 169 -7.20 -15.69 -5.31
C THR A 169 -7.48 -14.18 -5.41
N LEU A 170 -6.73 -13.45 -6.23
CA LEU A 170 -6.95 -12.03 -6.51
C LEU A 170 -8.25 -11.76 -7.31
N LYS A 171 -8.75 -12.69 -8.12
CA LYS A 171 -9.97 -12.49 -8.94
C LYS A 171 -11.23 -13.04 -8.27
N ASN A 172 -11.10 -14.22 -7.65
CA ASN A 172 -12.22 -15.04 -7.18
C ASN A 172 -12.21 -15.28 -5.66
N GLY A 173 -11.12 -14.98 -4.95
CA GLY A 173 -11.03 -15.21 -3.50
C GLY A 173 -12.02 -14.40 -2.64
N GLU A 174 -12.58 -15.05 -1.62
CA GLU A 174 -13.56 -14.46 -0.68
C GLU A 174 -12.97 -13.38 0.24
N TRP A 175 -11.63 -13.30 0.34
CA TRP A 175 -10.93 -12.36 1.21
C TRP A 175 -11.36 -10.91 0.97
N ARG A 176 -11.70 -10.52 -0.27
CA ARG A 176 -12.14 -9.16 -0.60
C ARG A 176 -13.40 -8.75 0.13
N ALA A 177 -14.39 -9.63 0.18
CA ALA A 177 -15.67 -9.35 0.85
C ALA A 177 -15.47 -9.26 2.37
N LYS A 178 -14.68 -10.20 2.92
CA LYS A 178 -14.31 -10.22 4.35
C LYS A 178 -13.54 -8.95 4.75
N ALA A 179 -12.53 -8.58 3.96
CA ALA A 179 -11.70 -7.39 4.16
C ALA A 179 -12.53 -6.11 4.11
N LYS A 180 -13.37 -5.98 3.08
CA LYS A 180 -14.21 -4.80 2.89
C LYS A 180 -15.17 -4.59 4.07
N ALA A 181 -15.88 -5.64 4.47
CA ALA A 181 -16.83 -5.55 5.59
C ALA A 181 -16.13 -5.10 6.89
N ASP A 182 -14.97 -5.68 7.20
CA ASP A 182 -14.19 -5.31 8.38
C ASP A 182 -13.66 -3.89 8.33
N ASN A 183 -13.04 -3.50 7.21
CA ASN A 183 -12.41 -2.19 7.06
C ASN A 183 -13.47 -1.07 7.07
N GLU A 184 -14.62 -1.28 6.43
CA GLU A 184 -15.74 -0.34 6.49
C GLU A 184 -16.34 -0.25 7.89
N ALA A 185 -16.50 -1.38 8.59
CA ALA A 185 -16.98 -1.37 9.99
C ALA A 185 -16.00 -0.66 10.92
N LYS A 186 -14.68 -0.87 10.74
CA LYS A 186 -13.63 -0.16 11.48
C LYS A 186 -13.66 1.34 11.21
N ALA A 187 -13.79 1.75 9.94
CA ALA A 187 -13.89 3.15 9.54
C ALA A 187 -15.14 3.82 10.12
N ALA A 188 -16.30 3.15 10.08
CA ALA A 188 -17.55 3.65 10.65
C ALA A 188 -17.44 3.85 12.17
N LYS A 189 -16.83 2.90 12.88
CA LYS A 189 -16.55 3.02 14.32
C LYS A 189 -15.62 4.20 14.63
N ALA A 190 -14.53 4.36 13.88
CA ALA A 190 -13.60 5.47 14.07
C ALA A 190 -14.24 6.84 13.83
N ALA A 191 -15.10 6.95 12.80
CA ALA A 191 -15.85 8.16 12.50
C ALA A 191 -16.87 8.50 13.60
N ALA A 192 -17.52 7.48 14.18
CA ALA A 192 -18.49 7.66 15.27
C ALA A 192 -17.84 8.04 16.61
N SER A 193 -16.61 7.58 16.86
CA SER A 193 -15.90 7.84 18.12
C SER A 193 -15.09 9.15 18.13
N GLY A 194 -15.17 9.97 17.07
CA GLY A 194 -14.32 11.16 16.91
C GLY A 194 -12.82 10.83 16.93
N GLY A 195 -12.45 9.57 16.70
CA GLY A 195 -11.10 9.07 16.89
C GLY A 195 -10.19 9.55 15.76
N GLN A 196 -9.09 10.19 16.12
CA GLN A 196 -7.97 10.35 15.20
C GLN A 196 -7.49 8.95 14.81
N VAL A 197 -7.63 8.62 13.53
CA VAL A 197 -7.02 7.45 12.92
C VAL A 197 -5.52 7.51 13.21
N ALA A 198 -5.00 6.59 14.02
CA ALA A 198 -3.57 6.37 14.17
C ALA A 198 -3.06 5.91 12.81
N ASN A 199 -2.48 6.87 12.08
CA ASN A 199 -1.90 6.65 10.78
C ASN A 199 -0.49 6.12 11.01
N SER A 200 -0.27 4.84 10.71
CA SER A 200 1.08 4.37 10.46
C SER A 200 1.64 5.15 9.27
N GLY A 201 2.66 5.96 9.50
CA GLY A 201 3.63 6.39 8.48
C GLY A 201 3.22 7.42 7.41
N ALA A 202 1.94 7.66 7.11
CA ALA A 202 1.57 8.71 6.16
C ALA A 202 1.30 10.05 6.88
N THR A 203 2.01 11.10 6.49
CA THR A 203 1.76 12.47 6.95
C THR A 203 0.28 12.84 6.81
N PRO A 204 -0.34 13.50 7.81
CA PRO A 204 -1.74 13.91 7.76
C PRO A 204 -1.89 15.12 6.82
N GLY A 205 -1.87 14.86 5.52
CA GLY A 205 -2.37 15.79 4.52
C GLY A 205 -3.89 15.85 4.64
N SER A 206 -4.40 16.96 5.19
CA SER A 206 -5.80 17.21 5.51
C SER A 206 -6.80 16.52 4.57
N ALA A 207 -7.82 15.87 5.14
CA ALA A 207 -9.01 15.38 4.46
C ALA A 207 -9.87 16.53 3.87
N ARG A 208 -9.25 17.46 3.14
CA ARG A 208 -9.96 18.44 2.32
C ARG A 208 -10.55 17.70 1.13
N SER A 209 -11.87 17.62 1.12
CA SER A 209 -12.75 17.43 -0.04
C SER A 209 -12.00 17.08 -1.32
N ARG A 210 -11.55 15.84 -1.52
CA ARG A 210 -10.75 15.47 -2.69
C ARG A 210 -11.65 15.24 -3.91
N CYS A 211 -11.13 15.53 -5.10
CA CYS A 211 -11.82 15.20 -6.34
C CYS A 211 -11.98 13.68 -6.46
N ALA A 212 -13.20 13.22 -6.74
CA ALA A 212 -13.53 11.80 -6.87
C ALA A 212 -12.96 11.13 -8.12
N GLN A 213 -12.52 11.95 -9.09
CA GLN A 213 -11.71 11.50 -10.23
C GLN A 213 -10.26 11.18 -9.82
N GLY A 214 -9.84 11.55 -8.60
CA GLY A 214 -8.52 11.22 -8.05
C GLY A 214 -8.25 9.72 -7.86
N PHE A 215 -9.25 8.87 -8.12
CA PHE A 215 -9.13 7.42 -8.16
C PHE A 215 -8.77 6.84 -9.54
N LEU A 216 -8.84 7.61 -10.63
CA LEU A 216 -8.77 7.07 -12.02
C LEU A 216 -7.95 7.90 -13.02
N ALA A 217 -7.53 9.13 -12.71
CA ALA A 217 -6.86 9.97 -13.70
C ALA A 217 -5.89 11.01 -13.10
N ALA A 218 -5.04 10.60 -12.16
CA ALA A 218 -3.98 11.43 -11.57
C ALA A 218 -4.45 12.81 -11.03
N CYS A 219 -5.75 12.96 -10.72
CA CYS A 219 -6.28 14.24 -10.26
C CYS A 219 -6.05 14.39 -8.75
N THR A 220 -5.06 15.19 -8.39
CA THR A 220 -4.72 15.52 -6.99
C THR A 220 -5.43 16.77 -6.48
N ASN A 221 -6.24 17.41 -7.33
CA ASN A 221 -6.91 18.67 -7.02
C ASN A 221 -8.02 18.50 -5.97
N GLU A 222 -8.22 19.58 -5.21
CA GLU A 222 -9.34 19.71 -4.28
C GLU A 222 -10.68 19.73 -5.02
N GLY A 223 -11.60 18.88 -4.58
CA GLY A 223 -12.99 18.81 -4.99
C GLY A 223 -13.79 19.99 -4.47
N LYS A 224 -14.05 20.97 -5.33
CA LYS A 224 -14.80 22.19 -5.03
C LYS A 224 -16.27 22.13 -5.50
N LEU A 225 -16.60 21.16 -6.33
CA LEU A 225 -17.91 21.03 -6.97
C LEU A 225 -18.58 19.72 -6.54
N ARG A 226 -19.82 19.79 -6.03
CA ARG A 226 -20.59 18.59 -5.65
C ARG A 226 -21.39 18.07 -6.82
N CYS A 227 -21.58 16.75 -6.88
CA CYS A 227 -22.57 16.16 -7.78
C CYS A 227 -23.94 16.80 -7.53
N ALA A 228 -24.55 17.39 -8.57
CA ALA A 228 -25.84 18.08 -8.45
C ALA A 228 -26.99 17.15 -8.03
N ARG A 229 -26.85 15.83 -8.24
CA ARG A 229 -27.87 14.84 -7.91
C ARG A 229 -27.75 14.31 -6.49
N CYS A 230 -26.62 13.69 -6.14
CA CYS A 230 -26.45 13.05 -4.83
C CYS A 230 -25.81 13.95 -3.76
N LYS A 231 -25.11 15.02 -4.18
CA LYS A 231 -24.30 15.91 -3.33
C LYS A 231 -23.19 15.25 -2.48
N ASN A 232 -23.08 13.92 -2.54
CA ASN A 232 -22.17 13.07 -1.76
C ASN A 232 -20.75 13.00 -2.33
N ILE A 233 -20.59 13.20 -3.65
CA ILE A 233 -19.29 13.12 -4.32
C ILE A 233 -18.85 14.51 -4.78
N LEU A 234 -17.55 14.80 -4.63
CA LEU A 234 -16.92 16.09 -4.94
C LEU A 234 -15.97 15.95 -6.14
N TYR A 235 -15.89 16.98 -6.96
CA TYR A 235 -15.04 17.05 -8.15
C TYR A 235 -14.32 18.40 -8.19
N CYS A 236 -13.09 18.44 -8.72
CA CYS A 236 -12.40 19.72 -8.90
C CYS A 236 -12.98 20.52 -10.08
N SER A 237 -13.61 19.84 -11.05
CA SER A 237 -14.17 20.45 -12.24
C SER A 237 -15.29 19.59 -12.85
N LYS A 238 -16.07 20.17 -13.79
CA LYS A 238 -17.14 19.44 -14.52
C LYS A 238 -16.56 18.36 -15.44
N GLU A 239 -15.33 18.54 -15.92
CA GLU A 239 -14.62 17.56 -16.75
C GLU A 239 -14.33 16.31 -15.93
N CYS A 240 -13.82 16.46 -14.70
CA CYS A 240 -13.62 15.35 -13.77
C CYS A 240 -14.94 14.64 -13.42
N GLN A 241 -16.04 15.39 -13.24
CA GLN A 241 -17.36 14.81 -13.03
C GLN A 241 -17.84 13.98 -14.23
N ARG A 242 -17.63 14.47 -15.46
CA ARG A 242 -18.01 13.75 -16.69
C ARG A 242 -17.16 12.51 -16.90
N ALA A 243 -15.87 12.58 -16.60
CA ALA A 243 -14.96 11.45 -16.68
C ALA A 243 -15.35 10.33 -15.68
N ASP A 244 -15.73 10.70 -14.45
CA ASP A 244 -16.17 9.74 -13.43
C ASP A 244 -17.57 9.16 -13.71
N TRP A 245 -18.36 9.81 -14.56
CA TRP A 245 -19.79 9.52 -14.70
C TRP A 245 -20.09 8.07 -15.03
N LYS A 246 -19.26 7.40 -15.85
CA LYS A 246 -19.44 5.98 -16.18
C LYS A 246 -19.45 5.09 -14.94
N ARG A 247 -18.62 5.41 -13.93
CA ARG A 247 -18.54 4.70 -12.65
C ARG A 247 -19.59 5.22 -11.66
N HIS A 248 -19.67 6.54 -11.49
CA HIS A 248 -20.53 7.17 -10.49
C HIS A 248 -22.03 6.96 -10.77
N LYS A 249 -22.45 6.90 -12.04
CA LYS A 249 -23.88 6.79 -12.40
C LYS A 249 -24.58 5.61 -11.73
N ALA A 250 -23.89 4.48 -11.57
CA ALA A 250 -24.46 3.26 -10.99
C ALA A 250 -24.82 3.43 -9.50
N SER A 251 -24.11 4.28 -8.75
CA SER A 251 -24.31 4.52 -7.32
C SER A 251 -24.90 5.89 -6.99
N CYS A 252 -25.22 6.71 -8.00
CA CYS A 252 -25.72 8.07 -7.81
C CYS A 252 -27.23 8.11 -7.50
N THR A 253 -27.58 8.12 -6.21
CA THR A 253 -28.95 8.32 -5.70
C THR A 253 -29.16 9.74 -5.18
N LYS A 254 -30.41 10.23 -5.17
CA LYS A 254 -30.75 11.54 -4.57
C LYS A 254 -30.64 11.47 -3.05
#